data_AF-A0A8C4X0N5-F1
#
_entry.id   AF-A0A8C4X0N5-F1
#
_cell.length_a   1.000
_cell.length_b   1.000
_cell.length_c   1.000
_cell.angle_alpha   90.00
_cell.angle_beta   90.00
_cell.angle_gamma   90.00
#
_symmetry.space_group_name_H-M   'P 1'
#
loop_
_entity.id
_entity.type
_entity.pdbx_description
1 polymer ?
#
loop_
_entity_poly.entity_id
_entity_poly.type
_entity_poly.pdbx_seq_one_letter_code
_entity_poly.pdbx_strand_id
1 'polypeptide(L)'
;MTPIEMVLANCMLGEEGVKNLLNALCSSTSFTMLDLKGNSLRSEAATAIGKFLRHSTSVKCVLLEWNALGVSLDGVSLLAEGIGSSSSLVRLDLSNNQIGPQGGIELGEALSRSSCLCELDLRWNNLGMLGGRAVLEGVGKCRTLCSLKVSGNDIPGDILRAIEQAIRYNMERGDVERDSKLQSRVLMTEMGLLKEEKQNQFLDLMRTIESQREEMEKSSRVASSQLRQLQETLKEQTSTINNLTVRLRLAESGMSLAEQERRNLAERLQLAEIGRLELRSVLQGQLDAEREESRQREASLHEDLEEERGMNAQLRQQLTELEKQLKAEQERLLDLREEQIRAMAGLNLQLEQAERKVEEERKRMGKVQAEADLLRQKELQAAMQAHSEVEKALMDKNQQIQLAKLELQEKLGKEKSAAVASRVEAEQELQRIQSEAKREEHDVVMRLEERLRTLAEARDALQVQLSRQEQVTGEVQAHTACLAADNAALGIKLTNANKELMGKQEQAMLEVTKVRLELQQRIGHLQAELTKQEGLEEKVAILERQLKIQARNHRDLLLEREAQIEQLKVELRECEVEACRARDDEARRARVLQSAMASFLRSMPTASQDEG
;
A
#
# COMPACT_ATOMS: atom_id res chain seq x y z
N MET A 1 15.40 12.85 -8.11
CA MET A 1 14.17 13.01 -7.31
C MET A 1 13.72 11.63 -6.90
N THR A 2 13.62 11.35 -5.61
CA THR A 2 13.08 10.08 -5.12
C THR A 2 11.61 9.99 -5.52
N PRO A 3 11.13 8.85 -6.06
CA PRO A 3 9.70 8.64 -6.26
C PRO A 3 8.98 8.85 -4.93
N ILE A 4 7.97 9.70 -4.90
CA ILE A 4 7.11 9.80 -3.71
C ILE A 4 6.14 8.63 -3.81
N GLU A 5 6.26 7.74 -2.84
CA GLU A 5 5.47 6.52 -2.69
C GLU A 5 4.57 6.67 -1.46
N MET A 6 3.30 6.28 -1.60
CA MET A 6 2.32 6.31 -0.52
C MET A 6 1.79 4.91 -0.36
N VAL A 7 2.20 4.28 0.74
CA VAL A 7 1.83 2.91 1.09
C VAL A 7 0.78 2.96 2.19
N LEU A 8 -0.44 2.55 1.85
CA LEU A 8 -1.58 2.48 2.75
C LEU A 8 -2.24 1.09 2.66
N ALA A 9 -1.43 0.05 2.53
CA ALA A 9 -1.90 -1.32 2.47
C ALA A 9 -2.43 -1.78 3.84
N ASN A 10 -3.56 -2.51 3.84
CA ASN A 10 -4.21 -3.08 5.02
C ASN A 10 -4.55 -2.07 6.13
N CYS A 11 -4.85 -0.82 5.76
CA CYS A 11 -5.17 0.24 6.71
C CYS A 11 -6.67 0.37 7.03
N MET A 12 -7.52 -0.51 6.47
CA MET A 12 -8.99 -0.44 6.60
C MET A 12 -9.54 0.95 6.24
N LEU A 13 -9.01 1.54 5.17
CA LEU A 13 -9.47 2.85 4.71
C LEU A 13 -10.94 2.78 4.28
N GLY A 14 -11.80 3.56 4.93
CA GLY A 14 -13.19 3.72 4.49
C GLY A 14 -13.27 4.35 3.08
N GLU A 15 -14.32 4.03 2.33
CA GLU A 15 -14.48 4.47 0.93
C GLU A 15 -14.48 6.01 0.79
N GLU A 16 -15.10 6.73 1.73
CA GLU A 16 -15.04 8.20 1.77
C GLU A 16 -13.63 8.73 2.05
N GLY A 17 -12.89 8.06 2.92
CA GLY A 17 -11.49 8.41 3.23
C GLY A 17 -10.60 8.29 2.00
N VAL A 18 -10.75 7.20 1.24
CA VAL A 18 -10.04 7.01 -0.04
C VAL A 18 -10.45 8.04 -1.07
N LYS A 19 -11.75 8.33 -1.21
CA LYS A 19 -12.23 9.36 -2.13
C LYS A 19 -11.62 10.74 -1.83
N ASN A 20 -11.59 11.14 -0.56
CA ASN A 20 -10.99 12.41 -0.15
C ASN A 20 -9.48 12.42 -0.36
N LEU A 21 -8.80 11.32 -0.06
CA LEU A 21 -7.37 11.15 -0.31
C LEU A 21 -7.05 11.30 -1.81
N LEU A 22 -7.76 10.57 -2.67
CA LEU A 22 -7.56 10.61 -4.12
C LEU A 22 -7.83 11.99 -4.71
N ASN A 23 -8.87 12.69 -4.24
CA ASN A 23 -9.14 14.07 -4.63
C ASN A 23 -8.00 15.02 -4.25
N ALA A 24 -7.41 14.86 -3.06
CA ALA A 24 -6.24 15.63 -2.66
C ALA A 24 -5.02 15.29 -3.53
N LEU A 25 -4.82 14.01 -3.86
CA LEU A 25 -3.71 13.54 -4.70
C LEU A 25 -3.83 13.96 -6.17
N CYS A 26 -5.03 14.21 -6.71
CA CYS A 26 -5.22 14.72 -8.07
C CYS A 26 -4.44 16.01 -8.34
N SER A 27 -4.23 16.83 -7.30
CA SER A 27 -3.52 18.11 -7.41
C SER A 27 -1.99 17.97 -7.32
N SER A 28 -1.50 16.78 -6.98
CA SER A 28 -0.08 16.52 -6.73
C SER A 28 0.64 16.07 -8.00
N THR A 29 1.70 16.79 -8.37
CA THR A 29 2.53 16.48 -9.56
C THR A 29 3.76 15.63 -9.24
N SER A 30 4.08 15.41 -7.97
CA SER A 30 5.31 14.72 -7.54
C SER A 30 5.09 13.25 -7.15
N PHE A 31 3.85 12.81 -7.11
CA PHE A 31 3.45 11.51 -6.58
C PHE A 31 3.48 10.41 -7.66
N THR A 32 4.12 9.28 -7.38
CA THR A 32 4.43 8.27 -8.42
C THR A 32 3.90 6.87 -8.17
N MET A 33 3.75 6.45 -6.90
CA MET A 33 3.28 5.11 -6.55
C MET A 33 2.24 5.17 -5.42
N LEU A 34 1.09 4.55 -5.66
CA LEU A 34 0.00 4.38 -4.71
C LEU A 34 -0.24 2.91 -4.41
N ASP A 35 -0.10 2.54 -3.14
CA ASP A 35 -0.46 1.20 -2.66
C ASP A 35 -1.67 1.28 -1.72
N LEU A 36 -2.79 0.69 -2.18
CA LEU A 36 -4.08 0.62 -1.49
C LEU A 36 -4.53 -0.84 -1.32
N LYS A 37 -3.59 -1.79 -1.27
CA LYS A 37 -3.90 -3.22 -1.11
C LYS A 37 -4.69 -3.51 0.17
N GLY A 38 -5.64 -4.43 0.12
CA GLY A 38 -6.30 -4.97 1.32
C GLY A 38 -7.12 -3.96 2.13
N ASN A 39 -7.68 -2.93 1.48
CA ASN A 39 -8.53 -1.92 2.16
C ASN A 39 -10.03 -2.21 2.03
N SER A 40 -10.43 -3.36 1.48
CA SER A 40 -11.84 -3.73 1.27
C SER A 40 -12.63 -2.70 0.45
N LEU A 41 -11.98 -2.02 -0.49
CA LEU A 41 -12.57 -0.99 -1.34
C LEU A 41 -13.61 -1.59 -2.30
N ARG A 42 -14.79 -0.96 -2.42
CA ARG A 42 -15.88 -1.43 -3.29
C ARG A 42 -16.15 -0.47 -4.45
N SER A 43 -17.41 -0.33 -4.85
CA SER A 43 -17.83 0.38 -6.06
C SER A 43 -17.63 1.91 -6.00
N GLU A 44 -17.81 2.56 -4.84
CA GLU A 44 -17.63 4.01 -4.75
C GLU A 44 -16.15 4.37 -4.82
N ALA A 45 -15.32 3.57 -4.14
CA ALA A 45 -13.87 3.67 -4.24
C ALA A 45 -13.37 3.40 -5.68
N ALA A 46 -13.91 2.42 -6.40
CA ALA A 46 -13.59 2.17 -7.81
C ALA A 46 -13.87 3.40 -8.69
N THR A 47 -15.01 4.05 -8.47
CA THR A 47 -15.39 5.29 -9.16
C THR A 47 -14.42 6.43 -8.85
N ALA A 48 -14.03 6.58 -7.58
CA ALA A 48 -13.06 7.59 -7.17
C ALA A 48 -11.67 7.34 -7.79
N ILE A 49 -11.22 6.09 -7.85
CA ILE A 49 -9.96 5.69 -8.48
C ILE A 49 -10.01 5.96 -9.99
N GLY A 50 -11.12 5.63 -10.68
CA GLY A 50 -11.28 5.94 -12.10
C GLY A 50 -11.17 7.44 -12.40
N LYS A 51 -11.86 8.27 -11.60
CA LYS A 51 -11.75 9.74 -11.69
C LYS A 51 -10.32 10.21 -11.40
N PHE A 52 -9.67 9.64 -10.40
CA PHE A 52 -8.29 9.97 -10.07
C PHE A 52 -7.33 9.67 -11.23
N LEU A 53 -7.37 8.46 -11.79
CA LEU A 53 -6.50 8.03 -12.89
C LEU A 53 -6.68 8.87 -14.15
N ARG A 54 -7.90 9.36 -14.40
CA ARG A 54 -8.21 10.26 -15.52
C ARG A 54 -7.53 11.64 -15.39
N HIS A 55 -7.41 12.17 -14.17
CA HIS A 55 -6.89 13.52 -13.94
C HIS A 55 -5.42 13.52 -13.49
N SER A 56 -4.93 12.41 -12.93
CA SER A 56 -3.55 12.29 -12.48
C SER A 56 -2.60 12.24 -13.68
N THR A 57 -1.55 13.08 -13.64
CA THR A 57 -0.50 13.12 -14.67
C THR A 57 0.85 12.59 -14.17
N SER A 58 0.95 12.29 -12.88
CA SER A 58 2.19 11.97 -12.18
C SER A 58 2.30 10.49 -11.78
N VAL A 59 1.17 9.85 -11.48
CA VAL A 59 1.12 8.47 -10.97
C VAL A 59 1.48 7.48 -12.04
N LYS A 60 2.44 6.61 -11.70
CA LYS A 60 2.96 5.55 -12.58
C LYS A 60 2.58 4.16 -12.11
N CYS A 61 2.41 3.95 -10.80
CA CYS A 61 2.16 2.63 -10.23
C CYS A 61 0.98 2.69 -9.26
N VAL A 62 -0.05 1.87 -9.50
CA VAL A 62 -1.21 1.76 -8.60
C VAL A 62 -1.43 0.30 -8.25
N LEU A 63 -1.45 0.01 -6.96
CA LEU A 63 -1.64 -1.33 -6.43
C LEU A 63 -2.95 -1.44 -5.66
N LEU A 64 -3.86 -2.28 -6.14
CA LEU A 64 -5.24 -2.42 -5.62
C LEU A 64 -5.60 -3.88 -5.29
N GLU A 65 -4.61 -4.75 -5.10
CA GLU A 65 -4.83 -6.15 -4.74
C GLU A 65 -5.71 -6.31 -3.50
N TRP A 66 -6.51 -7.38 -3.44
CA TRP A 66 -7.37 -7.71 -2.29
C TRP A 66 -8.40 -6.61 -1.96
N ASN A 67 -9.12 -6.16 -2.98
CA ASN A 67 -10.26 -5.27 -2.84
C ASN A 67 -11.50 -5.88 -3.53
N ALA A 68 -12.60 -5.17 -3.57
CA ALA A 68 -13.87 -5.62 -4.15
C ALA A 68 -14.41 -4.59 -5.16
N LEU A 69 -13.51 -4.02 -5.98
CA LEU A 69 -13.84 -2.99 -6.97
C LEU A 69 -14.82 -3.51 -8.04
N GLY A 70 -14.81 -4.82 -8.30
CA GLY A 70 -15.63 -5.51 -9.29
C GLY A 70 -17.09 -5.77 -8.91
N VAL A 71 -17.52 -5.39 -7.70
CA VAL A 71 -18.87 -5.68 -7.19
C VAL A 71 -19.97 -4.96 -8.00
N SER A 72 -19.69 -3.77 -8.52
CA SER A 72 -20.61 -3.01 -9.37
C SER A 72 -20.00 -2.74 -10.74
N LEU A 73 -20.79 -2.95 -11.78
CA LEU A 73 -20.38 -2.68 -13.16
C LEU A 73 -20.07 -1.19 -13.38
N ASP A 74 -20.86 -0.29 -12.79
CA ASP A 74 -20.68 1.16 -12.96
C ASP A 74 -19.32 1.62 -12.43
N GLY A 75 -18.90 1.05 -11.29
CA GLY A 75 -17.60 1.33 -10.69
C GLY A 75 -16.44 0.84 -11.56
N VAL A 76 -16.57 -0.35 -12.16
CA VAL A 76 -15.56 -0.91 -13.08
C VAL A 76 -15.50 -0.15 -14.40
N SER A 77 -16.63 0.28 -14.96
CA SER A 77 -16.66 1.05 -16.20
C SER A 77 -15.96 2.41 -16.03
N LEU A 78 -16.22 3.12 -14.92
CA LEU A 78 -15.52 4.38 -14.61
C LEU A 78 -14.03 4.16 -14.33
N LEU A 79 -13.67 3.06 -13.66
CA LEU A 79 -12.28 2.67 -13.48
C LEU A 79 -11.60 2.42 -14.84
N ALA A 80 -12.25 1.68 -15.72
CA ALA A 80 -11.79 1.39 -17.07
C ALA A 80 -11.64 2.67 -17.92
N GLU A 81 -12.60 3.60 -17.86
CA GLU A 81 -12.49 4.92 -18.51
C GLU A 81 -11.25 5.68 -18.01
N GLY A 82 -11.01 5.65 -16.70
CA GLY A 82 -9.84 6.23 -16.06
C GLY A 82 -8.52 5.61 -16.55
N ILE A 83 -8.45 4.28 -16.62
CA ILE A 83 -7.26 3.54 -17.11
C ILE A 83 -6.99 3.88 -18.58
N GLY A 84 -8.03 3.91 -19.41
CA GLY A 84 -7.89 4.21 -20.84
C GLY A 84 -7.51 5.66 -21.14
N SER A 85 -7.84 6.59 -20.24
CA SER A 85 -7.53 8.02 -20.37
C SER A 85 -6.24 8.45 -19.66
N SER A 86 -5.65 7.58 -18.84
CA SER A 86 -4.44 7.90 -18.09
C SER A 86 -3.24 8.03 -19.02
N SER A 87 -2.50 9.13 -18.87
CA SER A 87 -1.29 9.44 -19.67
C SER A 87 0.01 9.11 -18.94
N SER A 88 -0.05 8.64 -17.69
CA SER A 88 1.13 8.40 -16.85
C SER A 88 1.18 7.01 -16.23
N LEU A 89 0.05 6.29 -16.16
CA LEU A 89 -0.02 4.98 -15.50
C LEU A 89 0.77 3.92 -16.30
N VAL A 90 1.78 3.33 -15.66
CA VAL A 90 2.69 2.32 -16.23
C VAL A 90 2.38 0.93 -15.68
N ARG A 91 2.07 0.83 -14.39
CA ARG A 91 1.79 -0.43 -13.69
C ARG A 91 0.48 -0.34 -12.92
N LEU A 92 -0.38 -1.33 -13.12
CA LEU A 92 -1.65 -1.46 -12.41
C LEU A 92 -1.84 -2.90 -11.91
N ASP A 93 -2.12 -3.04 -10.62
CA ASP A 93 -2.46 -4.33 -10.01
C ASP A 93 -3.93 -4.31 -9.56
N LEU A 94 -4.76 -5.05 -10.27
CA LEU A 94 -6.18 -5.28 -10.00
C LEU A 94 -6.43 -6.76 -9.63
N SER A 95 -5.41 -7.47 -9.15
CA SER A 95 -5.59 -8.87 -8.79
C SER A 95 -6.52 -9.02 -7.58
N ASN A 96 -7.33 -10.08 -7.57
CA ASN A 96 -8.30 -10.36 -6.51
C ASN A 96 -9.25 -9.18 -6.20
N ASN A 97 -9.93 -8.68 -7.24
CA ASN A 97 -10.87 -7.56 -7.18
C ASN A 97 -12.33 -7.92 -7.52
N GLN A 98 -12.64 -9.21 -7.68
CA GLN A 98 -13.97 -9.73 -8.04
C GLN A 98 -14.51 -9.17 -9.37
N ILE A 99 -13.63 -8.86 -10.33
CA ILE A 99 -14.04 -8.32 -11.63
C ILE A 99 -14.71 -9.41 -12.47
N GLY A 100 -15.99 -9.24 -12.78
CA GLY A 100 -16.79 -10.17 -13.58
C GLY A 100 -16.57 -10.05 -15.09
N PRO A 101 -17.29 -10.84 -15.91
CA PRO A 101 -17.10 -10.87 -17.37
C PRO A 101 -17.38 -9.54 -18.06
N GLN A 102 -18.43 -8.84 -17.62
CA GLN A 102 -18.79 -7.53 -18.17
C GLN A 102 -17.73 -6.47 -17.83
N GLY A 103 -17.18 -6.51 -16.62
CA GLY A 103 -16.04 -5.67 -16.25
C GLY A 103 -14.79 -5.96 -17.08
N GLY A 104 -14.59 -7.23 -17.47
CA GLY A 104 -13.53 -7.61 -18.41
C GLY A 104 -13.69 -7.01 -19.80
N ILE A 105 -14.93 -6.81 -20.28
CA ILE A 105 -15.20 -6.14 -21.56
C ILE A 105 -14.79 -4.67 -21.48
N GLU A 106 -15.21 -3.96 -20.44
CA GLU A 106 -14.83 -2.56 -20.18
C GLU A 106 -13.30 -2.39 -20.09
N LEU A 107 -12.63 -3.30 -19.39
CA LEU A 107 -11.16 -3.30 -19.31
C LEU A 107 -10.50 -3.55 -20.67
N GLY A 108 -11.06 -4.44 -21.50
CA GLY A 108 -10.59 -4.65 -22.88
C GLY A 108 -10.66 -3.37 -23.72
N GLU A 109 -11.78 -2.65 -23.63
CA GLU A 109 -11.92 -1.35 -24.30
C GLU A 109 -10.96 -0.30 -23.74
N ALA A 110 -10.77 -0.24 -22.42
CA ALA A 110 -9.81 0.65 -21.79
C ALA A 110 -8.37 0.40 -22.27
N LEU A 111 -7.97 -0.86 -22.36
CA LEU A 111 -6.65 -1.24 -22.88
C LEU A 111 -6.46 -0.77 -24.31
N SER A 112 -7.49 -0.83 -25.15
CA SER A 112 -7.41 -0.34 -26.53
C SER A 112 -7.12 1.16 -26.66
N ARG A 113 -7.46 1.95 -25.62
CA ARG A 113 -7.21 3.40 -25.54
C ARG A 113 -5.93 3.76 -24.78
N SER A 114 -5.47 2.86 -23.91
CA SER A 114 -4.28 3.12 -23.09
C SER A 114 -3.02 3.19 -23.95
N SER A 115 -2.21 4.22 -23.69
CA SER A 115 -0.97 4.50 -24.44
C SER A 115 0.29 4.47 -23.57
N CYS A 116 0.16 4.19 -22.27
CA CYS A 116 1.28 4.23 -21.31
C CYS A 116 1.35 3.00 -20.41
N LEU A 117 0.28 2.20 -20.30
CA LEU A 117 0.25 1.03 -19.45
C LEU A 117 1.18 -0.05 -20.01
N CYS A 118 2.15 -0.48 -19.21
CA CYS A 118 3.14 -1.49 -19.54
C CYS A 118 2.87 -2.82 -18.80
N GLU A 119 2.35 -2.74 -17.59
CA GLU A 119 2.11 -3.90 -16.73
C GLU A 119 0.71 -3.86 -16.12
N LEU A 120 -0.05 -4.93 -16.33
CA LEU A 120 -1.38 -5.13 -15.75
C LEU A 120 -1.48 -6.51 -15.09
N ASP A 121 -1.91 -6.51 -13.83
CA ASP A 121 -2.23 -7.74 -13.11
C ASP A 121 -3.74 -7.85 -12.88
N LEU A 122 -4.34 -8.90 -13.44
CA LEU A 122 -5.76 -9.25 -13.31
C LEU A 122 -5.95 -10.60 -12.66
N ARG A 123 -4.92 -11.20 -12.04
CA ARG A 123 -5.02 -12.54 -11.44
C ARG A 123 -6.17 -12.65 -10.44
N TRP A 124 -6.76 -13.84 -10.32
CA TRP A 124 -7.80 -14.12 -9.32
C TRP A 124 -9.04 -13.21 -9.43
N ASN A 125 -9.51 -12.96 -10.66
CA ASN A 125 -10.82 -12.34 -10.90
C ASN A 125 -11.75 -13.35 -11.58
N ASN A 126 -12.92 -12.92 -12.09
CA ASN A 126 -13.90 -13.80 -12.73
C ASN A 126 -14.28 -13.28 -14.14
N LEU A 127 -13.27 -13.01 -14.97
CA LEU A 127 -13.46 -12.44 -16.32
C LEU A 127 -14.20 -13.40 -17.27
N GLY A 128 -14.03 -14.71 -17.08
CA GLY A 128 -14.60 -15.75 -17.94
C GLY A 128 -14.18 -15.63 -19.41
N MET A 129 -14.85 -16.38 -20.28
CA MET A 129 -14.54 -16.40 -21.72
C MET A 129 -14.76 -15.04 -22.41
N LEU A 130 -15.86 -14.35 -22.11
CA LEU A 130 -16.23 -13.09 -22.78
C LEU A 130 -15.26 -11.97 -22.40
N GLY A 131 -14.97 -11.81 -21.11
CA GLY A 131 -13.98 -10.84 -20.63
C GLY A 131 -12.59 -11.16 -21.16
N GLY A 132 -12.18 -12.44 -21.18
CA GLY A 132 -10.90 -12.87 -21.76
C GLY A 132 -10.74 -12.51 -23.24
N ARG A 133 -11.80 -12.66 -24.06
CA ARG A 133 -11.78 -12.26 -25.48
C ARG A 133 -11.64 -10.74 -25.65
N ALA A 134 -12.36 -9.95 -24.86
CA ALA A 134 -12.27 -8.51 -24.93
C ALA A 134 -10.89 -8.00 -24.50
N VAL A 135 -10.31 -8.57 -23.45
CA VAL A 135 -8.93 -8.29 -23.04
C VAL A 135 -7.95 -8.62 -24.17
N LEU A 136 -8.09 -9.78 -24.83
CA LEU A 136 -7.25 -10.13 -25.98
C LEU A 136 -7.33 -9.08 -27.11
N GLU A 137 -8.53 -8.62 -27.45
CA GLU A 137 -8.71 -7.59 -28.49
C GLU A 137 -8.08 -6.24 -28.06
N GLY A 138 -8.25 -5.87 -26.79
CA GLY A 138 -7.64 -4.67 -26.21
C GLY A 138 -6.12 -4.71 -26.23
N VAL A 139 -5.51 -5.84 -25.85
CA VAL A 139 -4.05 -6.07 -25.88
C VAL A 139 -3.50 -5.97 -27.29
N GLY A 140 -4.23 -6.48 -28.30
CA GLY A 140 -3.83 -6.35 -29.70
C GLY A 140 -3.76 -4.90 -30.20
N LYS A 141 -4.57 -4.00 -29.62
CA LYS A 141 -4.56 -2.56 -29.94
C LYS A 141 -3.57 -1.78 -29.07
N CYS A 142 -3.38 -2.18 -27.81
CA CYS A 142 -2.45 -1.55 -26.89
C CYS A 142 -1.01 -1.92 -27.22
N ARG A 143 -0.21 -0.97 -27.71
CA ARG A 143 1.18 -1.23 -28.14
C ARG A 143 2.20 -1.17 -27.01
N THR A 144 1.82 -0.64 -25.85
CA THR A 144 2.73 -0.43 -24.72
C THR A 144 2.71 -1.54 -23.70
N LEU A 145 1.63 -2.34 -23.68
CA LEU A 145 1.47 -3.40 -22.68
C LEU A 145 2.41 -4.56 -22.97
N CYS A 146 3.38 -4.75 -22.09
CA CYS A 146 4.40 -5.78 -22.17
C CYS A 146 4.18 -6.91 -21.17
N SER A 147 3.39 -6.71 -20.11
CA SER A 147 3.14 -7.72 -19.10
C SER A 147 1.67 -7.73 -18.71
N LEU A 148 1.03 -8.88 -18.90
CA LEU A 148 -0.36 -9.09 -18.50
C LEU A 148 -0.48 -10.42 -17.78
N LYS A 149 -0.91 -10.38 -16.53
CA LYS A 149 -1.14 -11.59 -15.72
C LYS A 149 -2.64 -11.82 -15.56
N VAL A 150 -3.15 -12.94 -16.08
CA VAL A 150 -4.59 -13.27 -16.11
C VAL A 150 -4.90 -14.63 -15.49
N SER A 151 -3.98 -15.22 -14.71
CA SER A 151 -4.18 -16.52 -14.06
C SER A 151 -5.36 -16.51 -13.08
N GLY A 152 -6.15 -17.58 -13.05
CA GLY A 152 -7.29 -17.71 -12.12
C GLY A 152 -8.49 -16.84 -12.48
N ASN A 153 -8.86 -16.78 -13.76
CA ASN A 153 -9.96 -15.96 -14.30
C ASN A 153 -11.04 -16.74 -15.07
N ASP A 154 -11.02 -18.07 -15.03
CA ASP A 154 -11.88 -18.94 -15.87
C ASP A 154 -11.84 -18.61 -17.37
N ILE A 155 -10.67 -18.18 -17.86
CA ILE A 155 -10.43 -17.93 -19.28
C ILE A 155 -10.00 -19.26 -19.94
N PRO A 156 -10.63 -19.66 -21.06
CA PRO A 156 -10.23 -20.83 -21.83
C PRO A 156 -8.75 -20.78 -22.25
N GLY A 157 -8.08 -21.94 -22.22
CA GLY A 157 -6.65 -22.06 -22.51
C GLY A 157 -6.24 -21.51 -23.88
N ASP A 158 -7.10 -21.60 -24.90
CA ASP A 158 -6.81 -21.07 -26.23
C ASP A 158 -6.71 -19.54 -26.24
N ILE A 159 -7.58 -18.86 -25.48
CA ILE A 159 -7.54 -17.40 -25.33
C ILE A 159 -6.31 -16.99 -24.52
N LEU A 160 -5.97 -17.74 -23.47
CA LEU A 160 -4.74 -17.48 -22.69
C LEU A 160 -3.48 -17.54 -23.57
N ARG A 161 -3.36 -18.56 -24.42
CA ARG A 161 -2.23 -18.66 -25.38
C ARG A 161 -2.21 -17.50 -26.36
N ALA A 162 -3.38 -17.08 -26.86
CA ALA A 162 -3.47 -15.94 -27.76
C ALA A 162 -3.06 -14.62 -27.06
N ILE A 163 -3.44 -14.43 -25.79
CA ILE A 163 -3.02 -13.28 -24.98
C ILE A 163 -1.50 -13.30 -24.79
N GLU A 164 -0.92 -14.45 -24.43
CA GLU A 164 0.53 -14.60 -24.29
C GLU A 164 1.28 -14.28 -25.59
N GLN A 165 0.75 -14.73 -26.73
CA GLN A 165 1.34 -14.44 -28.05
C GLN A 165 1.23 -12.95 -28.40
N ALA A 166 0.09 -12.30 -28.12
CA ALA A 166 -0.09 -10.86 -28.34
C ALA A 166 0.89 -10.03 -27.48
N ILE A 167 1.08 -10.41 -26.21
CA ILE A 167 2.03 -9.76 -25.32
C ILE A 167 3.48 -9.95 -25.80
N ARG A 168 3.86 -11.16 -26.25
CA ARG A 168 5.19 -11.39 -26.85
C ARG A 168 5.43 -10.50 -28.06
N TYR A 169 4.44 -10.37 -28.94
CA TYR A 169 4.54 -9.49 -30.10
C TYR A 169 4.73 -8.02 -29.70
N ASN A 170 4.03 -7.55 -28.67
CA ASN A 170 4.23 -6.20 -28.12
C ASN A 170 5.62 -6.00 -27.51
N MET A 171 6.16 -7.00 -26.78
CA MET A 171 7.52 -6.96 -26.26
C MET A 171 8.56 -6.87 -27.38
N GLU A 172 8.50 -7.78 -28.36
CA GLU A 172 9.42 -7.81 -29.50
C GLU A 172 9.40 -6.49 -30.27
N ARG A 173 8.20 -5.95 -30.52
CA ARG A 173 8.05 -4.64 -31.14
C ARG A 173 8.67 -3.51 -30.30
N GLY A 174 8.45 -3.53 -28.98
CA GLY A 174 9.02 -2.54 -28.07
C GLY A 174 10.56 -2.60 -28.03
N ASP A 175 11.14 -3.79 -28.13
CA ASP A 175 12.57 -4.01 -28.22
C ASP A 175 13.13 -3.44 -29.53
N VAL A 176 12.51 -3.77 -30.68
CA VAL A 176 12.90 -3.22 -31.99
C VAL A 176 12.78 -1.68 -32.03
N GLU A 177 11.72 -1.11 -31.46
CA GLU A 177 11.56 0.35 -31.38
C GLU A 177 12.64 1.00 -30.48
N ARG A 178 13.04 0.34 -29.38
CA ARG A 178 14.14 0.82 -28.53
C ARG A 178 15.48 0.75 -29.24
N ASP A 179 15.77 -0.36 -29.93
CA ASP A 179 17.01 -0.54 -30.69
C ASP A 179 17.12 0.46 -31.84
N SER A 180 16.04 0.70 -32.58
CA SER A 180 16.00 1.71 -33.65
C SER A 180 16.26 3.12 -33.13
N LYS A 181 15.69 3.48 -31.96
CA LYS A 181 15.96 4.77 -31.30
C LYS A 181 17.40 4.88 -30.81
N LEU A 182 17.96 3.80 -30.24
CA LEU A 182 19.35 3.75 -29.80
C LEU A 182 20.30 3.92 -30.99
N GLN A 183 20.08 3.20 -32.08
CA GLN A 183 20.86 3.32 -33.32
C GLN A 183 20.78 4.74 -33.89
N SER A 184 19.57 5.33 -33.95
CA SER A 184 19.39 6.71 -34.43
C SER A 184 20.16 7.73 -33.58
N ARG A 185 20.17 7.53 -32.26
CA ARG A 185 20.93 8.38 -31.32
C ARG A 185 22.44 8.23 -31.49
N VAL A 186 22.93 7.00 -31.66
CA VAL A 186 24.36 6.73 -31.93
C VAL A 186 24.78 7.35 -33.25
N LEU A 187 24.02 7.14 -34.32
CA LEU A 187 24.29 7.76 -35.62
C LEU A 187 24.29 9.29 -35.54
N MET A 188 23.36 9.89 -34.79
CA MET A 188 23.32 11.34 -34.61
C MET A 188 24.57 11.85 -33.88
N THR A 189 25.05 11.13 -32.86
CA THR A 189 26.30 11.49 -32.18
C THR A 189 27.53 11.32 -33.06
N GLU A 190 27.62 10.23 -33.83
CA GLU A 190 28.71 10.00 -34.77
C GLU A 190 28.72 11.05 -35.89
N MET A 191 27.55 11.45 -36.39
CA MET A 191 27.44 12.52 -37.38
C MET A 191 27.82 13.89 -36.82
N GLY A 192 27.52 14.15 -35.55
CA GLY A 192 27.98 15.34 -34.84
C GLY A 192 29.50 15.40 -34.75
N LEU A 193 30.13 14.31 -34.31
CA LEU A 193 31.59 14.19 -34.22
C LEU A 193 32.25 14.31 -35.60
N LEU A 194 31.73 13.61 -36.61
CA LEU A 194 32.28 13.68 -37.97
C LEU A 194 32.17 15.10 -38.56
N LYS A 195 31.07 15.81 -38.27
CA LYS A 195 30.90 17.20 -38.69
C LYS A 195 31.92 18.12 -38.01
N GLU A 196 32.16 17.92 -36.71
CA GLU A 196 33.15 18.67 -35.95
C GLU A 196 34.58 18.39 -36.46
N GLU A 197 34.93 17.13 -36.69
CA GLU A 197 36.21 16.75 -37.30
C GLU A 197 36.40 17.38 -38.69
N LYS A 198 35.37 17.34 -39.54
CA LYS A 198 35.42 17.95 -40.88
C LYS A 198 35.54 19.47 -40.80
N GLN A 199 34.88 20.10 -39.83
CA GLN A 199 34.97 21.53 -39.61
C GLN A 199 36.36 21.94 -39.10
N ASN A 200 36.98 21.13 -38.23
CA ASN A 200 38.36 21.31 -37.79
C ASN A 200 39.35 21.10 -38.95
N GLN A 201 39.17 20.06 -39.77
CA GLN A 201 39.97 19.84 -40.99
C GLN A 201 39.86 21.03 -41.96
N PHE A 202 38.67 21.60 -42.12
CA PHE A 202 38.46 22.79 -42.94
C PHE A 202 39.18 24.02 -42.37
N LEU A 203 39.11 24.23 -41.05
CA LEU A 203 39.83 25.30 -40.36
C LEU A 203 41.35 25.15 -40.50
N ASP A 204 41.88 23.94 -40.34
CA ASP A 204 43.31 23.67 -40.52
C ASP A 204 43.76 23.89 -41.96
N LEU A 205 42.95 23.47 -42.95
CA LEU A 205 43.22 23.75 -44.36
C LEU A 205 43.20 25.25 -44.64
N MET A 206 42.23 25.99 -44.10
CA MET A 206 42.16 27.44 -44.20
C MET A 206 43.40 28.12 -43.61
N ARG A 207 43.85 27.72 -42.42
CA ARG A 207 45.10 28.23 -41.83
C ARG A 207 46.30 27.92 -42.72
N THR A 208 46.33 26.73 -43.33
CA THR A 208 47.41 26.35 -44.25
C THR A 208 47.42 27.21 -45.51
N ILE A 209 46.24 27.49 -46.09
CA ILE A 209 46.08 28.38 -47.24
C ILE A 209 46.50 29.80 -46.88
N GLU A 210 46.11 30.31 -45.71
CA GLU A 210 46.53 31.64 -45.22
C GLU A 210 48.04 31.71 -45.05
N SER A 211 48.66 30.69 -44.43
CA SER A 211 50.12 30.61 -44.29
C SER A 211 50.83 30.58 -45.65
N GLN A 212 50.31 29.80 -46.62
CA GLN A 212 50.88 29.76 -47.97
C GLN A 212 50.71 31.09 -48.69
N ARG A 213 49.58 31.78 -48.52
CA ARG A 213 49.36 33.12 -49.07
C ARG A 213 50.36 34.13 -48.48
N GLU A 214 50.60 34.09 -47.17
CA GLU A 214 51.60 34.94 -46.53
C GLU A 214 53.02 34.65 -47.03
N GLU A 215 53.38 33.38 -47.22
CA GLU A 215 54.68 33.01 -47.80
C GLU A 215 54.80 33.46 -49.26
N MET A 216 53.75 33.32 -50.06
CA MET A 216 53.71 33.84 -51.43
C MET A 216 53.79 35.37 -51.47
N GLU A 217 53.15 36.07 -50.54
CA GLU A 217 53.31 37.52 -50.42
C GLU A 217 54.75 37.90 -50.05
N LYS A 218 55.37 37.19 -49.10
CA LYS A 218 56.77 37.40 -48.73
C LYS A 218 57.70 37.15 -49.91
N SER A 219 57.53 36.03 -50.63
CA SER A 219 58.35 35.70 -51.80
C SER A 219 58.13 36.69 -52.95
N SER A 220 56.90 37.15 -53.18
CA SER A 220 56.58 38.21 -54.14
C SER A 220 57.18 39.57 -53.74
N ARG A 221 57.20 39.92 -52.44
CA ARG A 221 57.87 41.12 -51.93
C ARG A 221 59.40 41.04 -52.12
N VAL A 222 59.99 39.87 -51.91
CA VAL A 222 61.43 39.64 -52.17
C VAL A 222 61.73 39.66 -53.66
N ALA A 223 60.91 39.02 -54.50
CA ALA A 223 61.09 39.05 -55.95
C ALA A 223 60.96 40.47 -56.50
N SER A 224 59.96 41.24 -56.03
CA SER A 224 59.80 42.64 -56.46
C SER A 224 60.94 43.55 -55.99
N SER A 225 61.49 43.34 -54.79
CA SER A 225 62.67 44.10 -54.33
C SER A 225 63.93 43.76 -55.13
N GLN A 226 64.14 42.48 -55.47
CA GLN A 226 65.22 42.05 -56.36
C GLN A 226 65.06 42.61 -57.78
N LEU A 227 63.84 42.63 -58.31
CA LEU A 227 63.53 43.20 -59.63
C LEU A 227 63.81 44.71 -59.64
N ARG A 228 63.47 45.41 -58.55
CA ARG A 228 63.80 46.84 -58.38
C ARG A 228 65.31 47.07 -58.30
N GLN A 229 66.05 46.26 -57.55
CA GLN A 229 67.52 46.32 -57.51
C GLN A 229 68.15 46.06 -58.89
N LEU A 230 67.68 45.04 -59.61
CA LEU A 230 68.13 44.76 -60.97
C LEU A 230 67.82 45.91 -61.92
N GLN A 231 66.64 46.53 -61.84
CA GLN A 231 66.31 47.73 -62.62
C GLN A 231 67.21 48.92 -62.29
N GLU A 232 67.57 49.13 -61.02
CA GLU A 232 68.51 50.17 -60.61
C GLU A 232 69.92 49.91 -61.17
N THR A 233 70.46 48.68 -61.02
CA THR A 233 71.76 48.32 -61.62
C THR A 233 71.76 48.43 -63.14
N LEU A 234 70.64 48.12 -63.81
CA LEU A 234 70.50 48.27 -65.25
C LEU A 234 70.49 49.76 -65.66
N LYS A 235 69.84 50.62 -64.87
CA LYS A 235 69.90 52.09 -65.08
C LYS A 235 71.31 52.63 -64.89
N GLU A 236 72.02 52.18 -63.86
CA GLU A 236 73.43 52.51 -63.63
C GLU A 236 74.30 52.05 -64.81
N GLN A 237 74.15 50.81 -65.27
CA GLN A 237 74.86 50.32 -66.46
C GLN A 237 74.50 51.12 -67.72
N THR A 238 73.24 51.48 -67.92
CA THR A 238 72.82 52.33 -69.06
C THR A 238 73.46 53.72 -68.98
N SER A 239 73.54 54.31 -67.77
CA SER A 239 74.20 55.60 -67.55
C SER A 239 75.71 55.56 -67.78
N THR A 240 76.38 54.45 -67.43
CA THR A 240 77.80 54.25 -67.70
C THR A 240 78.05 54.06 -69.20
N ILE A 241 77.20 53.29 -69.89
CA ILE A 241 77.24 53.15 -71.36
C ILE A 241 77.05 54.51 -72.03
N ASN A 242 76.10 55.33 -71.56
CA ASN A 242 75.89 56.68 -72.10
C ASN A 242 77.12 57.57 -71.88
N ASN A 243 77.75 57.53 -70.70
CA ASN A 243 79.00 58.24 -70.43
C ASN A 243 80.15 57.78 -71.33
N LEU A 244 80.30 56.47 -71.55
CA LEU A 244 81.30 55.92 -72.46
C LEU A 244 81.04 56.34 -73.91
N THR A 245 79.77 56.37 -74.33
CA THR A 245 79.36 56.84 -75.66
C THR A 245 79.73 58.30 -75.89
N VAL A 246 79.52 59.16 -74.88
CA VAL A 246 79.95 60.57 -74.94
C VAL A 246 81.47 60.69 -75.04
N ARG A 247 82.24 59.89 -74.29
CA ARG A 247 83.71 59.86 -74.39
C ARG A 247 84.20 59.39 -75.76
N LEU A 248 83.54 58.40 -76.36
CA LEU A 248 83.86 57.93 -77.70
C LEU A 248 83.68 59.05 -78.73
N ARG A 249 82.53 59.75 -78.69
CA ARG A 249 82.28 60.91 -79.57
C ARG A 249 83.31 62.02 -79.41
N LEU A 250 83.74 62.30 -78.18
CA LEU A 250 84.80 63.28 -77.92
C LEU A 250 86.14 62.83 -78.53
N ALA A 251 86.50 61.56 -78.44
CA ALA A 251 87.71 61.02 -79.07
C ALA A 251 87.64 61.06 -80.61
N GLU A 252 86.49 60.72 -81.20
CA GLU A 252 86.24 60.83 -82.65
C GLU A 252 86.39 62.28 -83.14
N SER A 253 85.89 63.26 -82.37
CA SER A 253 86.05 64.67 -82.70
C SER A 253 87.51 65.15 -82.62
N GLY A 254 88.30 64.61 -81.69
CA GLY A 254 89.74 64.90 -81.58
C GLY A 254 90.53 64.37 -82.78
N MET A 255 90.18 63.18 -83.29
CA MET A 255 90.80 62.61 -84.49
C MET A 255 90.52 63.46 -85.74
N SER A 256 89.31 64.00 -85.87
CA SER A 256 88.96 64.89 -86.98
C SER A 256 89.78 66.20 -87.00
N LEU A 257 90.16 66.74 -85.83
CA LEU A 257 91.01 67.93 -85.75
C LEU A 257 92.43 67.66 -86.23
N ALA A 258 92.99 66.49 -85.87
CA ALA A 258 94.33 66.07 -86.30
C ALA A 258 94.43 65.89 -87.83
N GLU A 259 93.35 65.44 -88.48
CA GLU A 259 93.31 65.34 -89.95
C GLU A 259 93.31 66.71 -90.65
N GLN A 260 92.74 67.74 -90.01
CA GLN A 260 92.71 69.11 -90.52
C GLN A 260 94.13 69.73 -90.52
N GLU A 261 94.91 69.50 -89.46
CA GLU A 261 96.30 69.97 -89.37
C GLU A 261 97.21 69.33 -90.44
N ARG A 262 96.94 68.07 -90.80
CA ARG A 262 97.67 67.37 -91.87
C ARG A 262 97.47 68.03 -93.25
N ARG A 263 96.29 68.60 -93.51
CA ARG A 263 95.98 69.28 -94.78
C ARG A 263 96.73 70.62 -94.91
N ASN A 264 96.86 71.37 -93.81
CA ASN A 264 97.55 72.66 -93.79
C ASN A 264 99.07 72.55 -94.02
N LEU A 265 99.67 71.40 -93.71
CA LEU A 265 101.09 71.14 -94.00
C LEU A 265 101.35 70.86 -95.49
N ALA A 266 100.35 70.41 -96.26
CA ALA A 266 100.50 70.09 -97.68
C ALA A 266 100.60 71.35 -98.57
N GLU A 267 99.92 72.45 -98.21
CA GLU A 267 99.95 73.71 -98.99
C GLU A 267 101.31 74.43 -98.91
N ARG A 268 102.11 74.19 -97.85
CA ARG A 268 103.43 74.80 -97.69
C ARG A 268 104.52 74.21 -98.59
N LEU A 269 104.27 73.04 -99.20
CA LEU A 269 105.24 72.33 -100.07
C LEU A 269 105.22 72.83 -101.54
N GLN A 270 104.11 73.39 -102.03
CA GLN A 270 103.98 73.82 -103.43
C GLN A 270 104.76 75.11 -103.77
N LEU A 271 105.19 75.88 -102.77
CA LEU A 271 105.91 77.15 -102.99
C LEU A 271 107.43 76.99 -103.20
N ALA A 272 107.98 75.77 -103.05
CA ALA A 272 109.43 75.52 -103.09
C ALA A 272 109.98 75.03 -104.46
N GLU A 273 109.14 74.74 -105.46
CA GLU A 273 109.57 74.18 -106.77
C GLU A 273 109.89 75.24 -107.86
N ILE A 274 110.39 76.41 -107.46
CA ILE A 274 110.82 77.51 -108.36
C ILE A 274 111.92 77.12 -109.38
N GLY A 275 112.69 76.05 -109.19
CA GLY A 275 114.08 76.01 -109.71
C GLY A 275 114.35 75.53 -111.15
N ARG A 276 113.43 74.88 -111.87
CA ARG A 276 113.82 74.08 -113.07
C ARG A 276 113.54 74.74 -114.43
N LEU A 277 113.87 76.02 -114.55
CA LEU A 277 113.81 76.83 -115.78
C LEU A 277 115.02 76.64 -116.72
N GLU A 278 115.97 75.76 -116.40
CA GLU A 278 117.20 75.58 -117.20
C GLU A 278 117.13 74.47 -118.26
N LEU A 279 116.08 73.62 -118.29
CA LEU A 279 115.93 72.57 -119.31
C LEU A 279 115.05 73.00 -120.51
N ARG A 280 115.04 74.30 -120.82
CA ARG A 280 114.27 74.91 -121.91
C ARG A 280 115.01 74.92 -123.26
N SER A 281 116.25 74.44 -123.39
CA SER A 281 117.00 74.58 -124.67
C SER A 281 117.16 73.30 -125.50
N VAL A 282 116.84 72.11 -124.97
CA VAL A 282 117.14 70.83 -125.65
C VAL A 282 115.92 70.17 -126.30
N LEU A 283 114.70 70.40 -125.82
CA LEU A 283 113.49 69.73 -126.34
C LEU A 283 112.69 70.54 -127.38
N GLN A 284 113.24 71.63 -127.91
CA GLN A 284 112.69 72.34 -129.07
C GLN A 284 112.83 71.50 -130.37
N GLY A 285 113.67 70.46 -130.37
CA GLY A 285 113.83 69.53 -131.51
C GLY A 285 112.99 68.25 -131.45
N GLN A 286 112.31 67.96 -130.33
CA GLN A 286 111.50 66.75 -130.16
C GLN A 286 109.98 67.01 -130.26
N LEU A 287 109.57 68.29 -130.23
CA LEU A 287 108.18 68.72 -130.39
C LEU A 287 107.63 68.56 -131.83
N ASP A 288 108.51 68.40 -132.82
CA ASP A 288 108.11 68.30 -134.24
C ASP A 288 107.89 66.84 -134.69
N ALA A 289 108.26 65.84 -133.87
CA ALA A 289 108.04 64.42 -134.18
C ALA A 289 106.80 63.83 -133.47
N GLU A 290 106.47 64.28 -132.25
CA GLU A 290 105.32 63.75 -131.48
C GLU A 290 103.95 64.25 -131.99
N ARG A 291 103.90 65.38 -132.71
CA ARG A 291 102.64 65.95 -133.22
C ARG A 291 101.99 65.13 -134.35
N GLU A 292 102.77 64.33 -135.08
CA GLU A 292 102.26 63.47 -136.13
C GLU A 292 101.75 62.12 -135.56
N GLU A 293 102.32 61.67 -134.43
CA GLU A 293 101.94 60.41 -133.76
C GLU A 293 100.68 60.56 -132.86
N SER A 294 100.47 61.74 -132.25
CA SER A 294 99.27 62.03 -131.43
C SER A 294 97.97 62.03 -132.25
N ARG A 295 98.01 62.46 -133.52
CA ARG A 295 96.81 62.48 -134.38
C ARG A 295 96.32 61.08 -134.74
N GLN A 296 97.22 60.09 -134.79
CA GLN A 296 96.86 58.70 -135.08
C GLN A 296 96.33 57.97 -133.84
N ARG A 297 96.76 58.34 -132.63
CA ARG A 297 96.22 57.78 -131.37
C ARG A 297 94.83 58.34 -130.99
N GLU A 298 94.55 59.62 -131.28
CA GLU A 298 93.22 60.22 -131.07
C GLU A 298 92.13 59.56 -131.92
N ALA A 299 92.46 59.00 -133.09
CA ALA A 299 91.53 58.26 -133.91
C ALA A 299 91.14 56.89 -133.29
N SER A 300 92.08 56.17 -132.68
CA SER A 300 91.80 54.88 -132.02
C SER A 300 90.99 55.03 -130.72
N LEU A 301 91.24 56.08 -129.94
CA LEU A 301 90.49 56.35 -128.70
C LEU A 301 89.05 56.78 -128.95
N HIS A 302 88.74 57.30 -130.14
CA HIS A 302 87.37 57.67 -130.50
C HIS A 302 86.50 56.45 -130.85
N GLU A 303 87.11 55.38 -131.35
CA GLU A 303 86.46 54.11 -131.68
C GLU A 303 86.14 53.32 -130.38
N ASP A 304 87.08 53.26 -129.44
CA ASP A 304 86.87 52.65 -128.11
C ASP A 304 85.82 53.41 -127.27
N LEU A 305 85.73 54.75 -127.41
CA LEU A 305 84.71 55.57 -126.74
C LEU A 305 83.29 55.37 -127.29
N GLU A 306 83.14 54.98 -128.56
CA GLU A 306 81.84 54.64 -129.16
C GLU A 306 81.38 53.24 -128.72
N GLU A 307 82.28 52.28 -128.53
CA GLU A 307 81.94 50.96 -127.97
C GLU A 307 81.51 51.05 -126.49
N GLU A 308 82.21 51.82 -125.65
CA GLU A 308 81.83 52.07 -124.25
C GLU A 308 80.50 52.83 -124.14
N ARG A 309 80.20 53.76 -125.07
CA ARG A 309 78.89 54.41 -125.17
C ARG A 309 77.77 53.42 -125.53
N GLY A 310 78.07 52.43 -126.36
CA GLY A 310 77.17 51.32 -126.68
C GLY A 310 76.85 50.44 -125.46
N MET A 311 77.86 50.07 -124.67
CA MET A 311 77.67 49.35 -123.40
C MET A 311 76.92 50.17 -122.35
N ASN A 312 77.19 51.48 -122.24
CA ASN A 312 76.47 52.38 -121.35
C ASN A 312 74.98 52.54 -121.73
N ALA A 313 74.66 52.49 -123.03
CA ALA A 313 73.27 52.52 -123.51
C ALA A 313 72.51 51.21 -123.16
N GLN A 314 73.17 50.05 -123.25
CA GLN A 314 72.58 48.76 -122.85
C GLN A 314 72.33 48.67 -121.34
N LEU A 315 73.28 49.15 -120.51
CA LEU A 315 73.11 49.20 -119.05
C LEU A 315 71.98 50.15 -118.62
N ARG A 316 71.77 51.26 -119.34
CA ARG A 316 70.63 52.17 -119.12
C ARG A 316 69.27 51.55 -119.51
N GLN A 317 69.24 50.74 -120.57
CA GLN A 317 68.04 49.95 -120.89
C GLN A 317 67.73 48.91 -119.81
N GLN A 318 68.74 48.23 -119.27
CA GLN A 318 68.52 47.28 -118.17
C GLN A 318 68.06 47.96 -116.87
N LEU A 319 68.58 49.16 -116.56
CA LEU A 319 68.13 49.96 -115.41
C LEU A 319 66.67 50.40 -115.56
N THR A 320 66.26 50.85 -116.74
CA THR A 320 64.87 51.25 -116.98
C THR A 320 63.89 50.08 -116.93
N GLU A 321 64.29 48.88 -117.35
CA GLU A 321 63.48 47.65 -117.22
C GLU A 321 63.32 47.24 -115.73
N LEU A 322 64.40 47.31 -114.95
CA LEU A 322 64.39 47.01 -113.51
C LEU A 322 63.58 48.03 -112.70
N GLU A 323 63.66 49.32 -113.03
CA GLU A 323 62.83 50.37 -112.40
C GLU A 323 61.34 50.16 -112.68
N LYS A 324 60.99 49.63 -113.85
CA LYS A 324 59.61 49.29 -114.21
C LYS A 324 59.09 48.10 -113.40
N GLN A 325 59.93 47.09 -113.18
CA GLN A 325 59.61 45.94 -112.33
C GLN A 325 59.48 46.34 -110.85
N LEU A 326 60.32 47.25 -110.36
CA LEU A 326 60.24 47.76 -108.98
C LEU A 326 58.94 48.54 -108.74
N LYS A 327 58.50 49.36 -109.70
CA LYS A 327 57.22 50.07 -109.62
C LYS A 327 56.02 49.12 -109.60
N ALA A 328 56.05 48.06 -110.41
CA ALA A 328 54.97 47.06 -110.42
C ALA A 328 54.86 46.27 -109.09
N GLU A 329 55.98 45.96 -108.45
CA GLU A 329 55.98 45.32 -107.12
C GLU A 329 55.54 46.27 -106.00
N GLN A 330 55.85 47.57 -106.10
CA GLN A 330 55.36 48.59 -105.17
C GLN A 330 53.84 48.79 -105.25
N GLU A 331 53.26 48.75 -106.44
CA GLU A 331 51.80 48.80 -106.63
C GLU A 331 51.12 47.55 -106.05
N ARG A 332 51.66 46.34 -106.25
CA ARG A 332 51.15 45.12 -105.61
C ARG A 332 51.18 45.17 -104.08
N LEU A 333 52.23 45.75 -103.50
CA LEU A 333 52.35 45.93 -102.04
C LEU A 333 51.34 46.95 -101.48
N LEU A 334 50.93 47.95 -102.27
CA LEU A 334 49.88 48.88 -101.89
C LEU A 334 48.50 48.20 -101.89
N ASP A 335 48.19 47.42 -102.93
CA ASP A 335 46.91 46.68 -103.02
C ASP A 335 46.75 45.68 -101.85
N LEU A 336 47.80 44.92 -101.54
CA LEU A 336 47.82 43.98 -100.41
C LEU A 336 47.66 44.67 -99.04
N ARG A 337 48.21 45.89 -98.88
CA ARG A 337 48.02 46.68 -97.66
C ARG A 337 46.60 47.21 -97.54
N GLU A 338 45.97 47.61 -98.64
CA GLU A 338 44.57 48.02 -98.63
C GLU A 338 43.62 46.87 -98.28
N GLU A 339 43.87 45.67 -98.80
CA GLU A 339 43.10 44.47 -98.44
C GLU A 339 43.26 44.10 -96.96
N GLN A 340 44.48 44.20 -96.42
CA GLN A 340 44.74 43.98 -95.00
C GLN A 340 43.99 44.98 -94.11
N ILE A 341 43.96 46.27 -94.49
CA ILE A 341 43.22 47.30 -93.75
C ILE A 341 41.71 47.03 -93.78
N ARG A 342 41.16 46.64 -94.93
CA ARG A 342 39.73 46.29 -95.07
C ARG A 342 39.37 45.07 -94.20
N ALA A 343 40.21 44.04 -94.18
CA ALA A 343 39.98 42.85 -93.36
C ALA A 343 40.05 43.17 -91.85
N MET A 344 41.01 44.00 -91.43
CA MET A 344 41.17 44.40 -90.03
C MET A 344 40.02 45.28 -89.54
N ALA A 345 39.47 46.15 -90.40
CA ALA A 345 38.27 46.94 -90.09
C ALA A 345 37.02 46.07 -89.93
N GLY A 346 36.86 45.02 -90.76
CA GLY A 346 35.74 44.08 -90.66
C GLY A 346 35.73 43.28 -89.35
N LEU A 347 36.89 42.79 -88.91
CA LEU A 347 37.04 42.07 -87.64
C LEU A 347 36.78 42.96 -86.43
N ASN A 348 37.26 44.21 -86.45
CA ASN A 348 37.02 45.15 -85.36
C ASN A 348 35.53 45.49 -85.21
N LEU A 349 34.80 45.64 -86.32
CA LEU A 349 33.35 45.89 -86.28
C LEU A 349 32.58 44.69 -85.69
N GLN A 350 32.99 43.46 -85.98
CA GLN A 350 32.36 42.26 -85.41
C GLN A 350 32.64 42.12 -83.91
N LEU A 351 33.85 42.45 -83.47
CA LEU A 351 34.22 42.45 -82.05
C LEU A 351 33.37 43.47 -81.27
N GLU A 352 33.26 44.69 -81.80
CA GLU A 352 32.49 45.77 -81.17
C GLU A 352 30.99 45.42 -81.07
N GLN A 353 30.43 44.74 -82.08
CA GLN A 353 29.05 44.25 -82.03
C GLN A 353 28.84 43.11 -81.01
N ALA A 354 29.83 42.25 -80.81
CA ALA A 354 29.76 41.18 -79.81
C ALA A 354 29.86 41.73 -78.38
N GLU A 355 30.78 42.68 -78.15
CA GLU A 355 30.94 43.34 -76.85
C GLU A 355 29.67 44.09 -76.43
N ARG A 356 29.03 44.83 -77.35
CA ARG A 356 27.75 45.51 -77.08
C ARG A 356 26.64 44.54 -76.65
N LYS A 357 26.54 43.35 -77.27
CA LYS A 357 25.54 42.33 -76.88
C LYS A 357 25.80 41.75 -75.49
N VAL A 358 27.05 41.52 -75.14
CA VAL A 358 27.43 41.03 -73.80
C VAL A 358 27.12 42.09 -72.73
N GLU A 359 27.38 43.36 -73.04
CA GLU A 359 27.10 44.49 -72.14
C GLU A 359 25.58 44.67 -71.91
N GLU A 360 24.76 44.49 -72.94
CA GLU A 360 23.30 44.53 -72.83
C GLU A 360 22.73 43.39 -71.98
N GLU A 361 23.22 42.15 -72.17
CA GLU A 361 22.80 41.00 -71.36
C GLU A 361 23.27 41.11 -69.90
N ARG A 362 24.47 41.66 -69.64
CA ARG A 362 24.93 41.99 -68.29
C ARG A 362 24.00 43.00 -67.60
N LYS A 363 23.57 44.05 -68.31
CA LYS A 363 22.63 45.04 -67.78
C LYS A 363 21.25 44.45 -67.51
N ARG A 364 20.78 43.50 -68.34
CA ARG A 364 19.52 42.78 -68.11
C ARG A 364 19.60 41.89 -66.87
N MET A 365 20.65 41.08 -66.75
CA MET A 365 20.85 40.25 -65.55
C MET A 365 20.99 41.10 -64.28
N GLY A 366 21.73 42.20 -64.34
CA GLY A 366 21.87 43.13 -63.21
C GLY A 366 20.53 43.72 -62.74
N LYS A 367 19.61 44.04 -63.66
CA LYS A 367 18.25 44.50 -63.31
C LYS A 367 17.41 43.41 -62.65
N VAL A 368 17.42 42.19 -63.21
CA VAL A 368 16.69 41.05 -62.64
C VAL A 368 17.19 40.70 -61.24
N GLN A 369 18.50 40.79 -61.03
CA GLN A 369 19.12 40.52 -59.73
C GLN A 369 18.73 41.60 -58.70
N ALA A 370 18.75 42.87 -59.08
CA ALA A 370 18.30 43.97 -58.22
C ALA A 370 16.81 43.89 -57.87
N GLU A 371 15.94 43.49 -58.82
CA GLU A 371 14.52 43.28 -58.57
C GLU A 371 14.27 42.09 -57.63
N ALA A 372 15.03 40.99 -57.80
CA ALA A 372 14.96 39.83 -56.90
C ALA A 372 15.42 40.17 -55.48
N ASP A 373 16.50 40.93 -55.33
CA ASP A 373 17.02 41.37 -54.03
C ASP A 373 16.05 42.33 -53.32
N LEU A 374 15.40 43.23 -54.07
CA LEU A 374 14.36 44.11 -53.54
C LEU A 374 13.12 43.34 -53.05
N LEU A 375 12.71 42.30 -53.79
CA LEU A 375 11.60 41.45 -53.39
C LEU A 375 11.92 40.70 -52.10
N ARG A 376 13.13 40.15 -52.01
CA ARG A 376 13.65 39.44 -50.83
C ARG A 376 13.73 40.36 -49.61
N GLN A 377 14.15 41.61 -49.79
CA GLN A 377 14.14 42.60 -48.72
C GLN A 377 12.73 42.90 -48.22
N LYS A 378 11.75 43.05 -49.11
CA LYS A 378 10.35 43.29 -48.74
C LYS A 378 9.75 42.11 -47.99
N GLU A 379 10.01 40.88 -48.43
CA GLU A 379 9.58 39.67 -47.74
C GLU A 379 10.19 39.53 -46.35
N LEU A 380 11.50 39.82 -46.22
CA LEU A 380 12.18 39.83 -44.92
C LEU A 380 11.58 40.88 -43.98
N GLN A 381 11.29 42.08 -44.50
CA GLN A 381 10.72 43.17 -43.72
C GLN A 381 9.29 42.86 -43.25
N ALA A 382 8.47 42.25 -44.11
CA ALA A 382 7.13 41.77 -43.76
C ALA A 382 7.19 40.65 -42.71
N ALA A 383 8.13 39.71 -42.84
CA ALA A 383 8.33 38.65 -41.85
C ALA A 383 8.77 39.20 -40.48
N MET A 384 9.65 40.20 -40.46
CA MET A 384 10.07 40.87 -39.22
C MET A 384 8.92 41.62 -38.53
N GLN A 385 8.06 42.29 -39.29
CA GLN A 385 6.87 42.95 -38.74
C GLN A 385 5.88 41.95 -38.15
N ALA A 386 5.57 40.87 -38.88
CA ALA A 386 4.71 39.80 -38.37
C ALA A 386 5.28 39.16 -37.10
N HIS A 387 6.59 38.94 -37.03
CA HIS A 387 7.24 38.42 -35.83
C HIS A 387 7.12 39.38 -34.65
N SER A 388 7.30 40.69 -34.85
CA SER A 388 7.18 41.70 -33.79
C SER A 388 5.76 41.79 -33.23
N GLU A 389 4.74 41.66 -34.09
CA GLU A 389 3.34 41.64 -33.66
C GLU A 389 3.00 40.40 -32.82
N VAL A 390 3.50 39.24 -33.24
CA VAL A 390 3.34 37.98 -32.48
C VAL A 390 4.03 38.07 -31.11
N GLU A 391 5.25 38.64 -31.04
CA GLU A 391 5.96 38.84 -29.78
C GLU A 391 5.21 39.75 -28.82
N LYS A 392 4.63 40.86 -29.30
CA LYS A 392 3.80 41.73 -28.48
C LYS A 392 2.56 41.01 -27.97
N ALA A 393 1.85 40.28 -28.84
CA ALA A 393 0.67 39.52 -28.43
C ALA A 393 1.00 38.43 -27.39
N LEU A 394 2.19 37.81 -27.49
CA LEU A 394 2.67 36.85 -26.50
C LEU A 394 3.04 37.52 -25.17
N MET A 395 3.69 38.69 -25.20
CA MET A 395 3.99 39.48 -23.99
C MET A 395 2.71 39.89 -23.26
N ASP A 396 1.70 40.38 -23.97
CA ASP A 396 0.42 40.79 -23.39
C ASP A 396 -0.31 39.60 -22.76
N LYS A 397 -0.35 38.45 -23.43
CA LYS A 397 -0.92 37.22 -22.86
C LYS A 397 -0.16 36.76 -21.61
N ASN A 398 1.17 36.87 -21.60
CA ASN A 398 1.96 36.48 -20.45
C ASN A 398 1.68 37.40 -19.25
N GLN A 399 1.55 38.71 -19.47
CA GLN A 399 1.13 39.64 -18.42
C GLN A 399 -0.27 39.33 -17.87
N GLN A 400 -1.25 39.03 -18.74
CA GLN A 400 -2.59 38.63 -18.29
C GLN A 400 -2.57 37.35 -17.45
N ILE A 401 -1.77 36.36 -17.85
CA ILE A 401 -1.61 35.11 -17.09
C ILE A 401 -0.97 35.39 -15.73
N GLN A 402 0.02 36.28 -15.63
CA GLN A 402 0.63 36.64 -14.34
C GLN A 402 -0.36 37.36 -13.41
N LEU A 403 -1.19 38.26 -13.94
CA LEU A 403 -2.23 38.94 -13.16
C LEU A 403 -3.29 37.94 -12.65
N ALA A 404 -3.79 37.06 -13.52
CA ALA A 404 -4.74 36.02 -13.13
C ALA A 404 -4.15 35.05 -12.08
N LYS A 405 -2.85 34.74 -12.19
CA LYS A 405 -2.14 33.94 -11.19
C LYS A 405 -2.10 34.62 -9.82
N LEU A 406 -1.79 35.92 -9.77
CA LEU A 406 -1.76 36.70 -8.53
C LEU A 406 -3.15 36.74 -7.86
N GLU A 407 -4.22 36.96 -8.63
CA GLU A 407 -5.59 36.95 -8.11
C GLU A 407 -5.99 35.58 -7.55
N LEU A 408 -5.62 34.49 -8.23
CA LEU A 408 -5.88 33.14 -7.74
C LEU A 408 -5.08 32.82 -6.48
N GLN A 409 -3.84 33.30 -6.36
CA GLN A 409 -3.05 33.15 -5.15
C GLN A 409 -3.65 33.91 -3.96
N GLU A 410 -4.19 35.11 -4.18
CA GLU A 410 -4.87 35.87 -3.13
C GLU A 410 -6.16 35.19 -2.67
N LYS A 411 -6.98 34.70 -3.62
CA LYS A 411 -8.20 33.92 -3.30
C LYS A 411 -7.87 32.65 -2.52
N LEU A 412 -6.85 31.92 -2.96
CA LEU A 412 -6.36 30.73 -2.26
C LEU A 412 -5.86 31.06 -0.85
N GLY A 413 -5.20 32.21 -0.67
CA GLY A 413 -4.77 32.69 0.64
C GLY A 413 -5.94 32.96 1.58
N LYS A 414 -6.99 33.63 1.09
CA LYS A 414 -8.23 33.91 1.84
C LYS A 414 -8.95 32.62 2.23
N GLU A 415 -9.15 31.71 1.29
CA GLU A 415 -9.80 30.42 1.59
C GLU A 415 -9.00 29.57 2.58
N LYS A 416 -7.67 29.53 2.45
CA LYS A 416 -6.81 28.85 3.43
C LYS A 416 -6.95 29.45 4.83
N SER A 417 -6.96 30.78 4.94
CA SER A 417 -7.14 31.44 6.24
C SER A 417 -8.51 31.15 6.86
N ALA A 418 -9.57 31.13 6.06
CA ALA A 418 -10.91 30.79 6.50
C ALA A 418 -11.02 29.31 6.94
N ALA A 419 -10.41 28.39 6.18
CA ALA A 419 -10.38 26.98 6.53
C ALA A 419 -9.59 26.73 7.82
N VAL A 420 -8.47 27.43 8.04
CA VAL A 420 -7.71 27.35 9.29
C VAL A 420 -8.52 27.89 10.47
N ALA A 421 -9.22 29.02 10.30
CA ALA A 421 -10.09 29.57 11.34
C ALA A 421 -11.21 28.59 11.74
N SER A 422 -11.93 28.04 10.75
CA SER A 422 -12.98 27.05 10.99
C SER A 422 -12.45 25.77 11.64
N ARG A 423 -11.23 25.32 11.27
CA ARG A 423 -10.59 24.17 11.92
C ARG A 423 -10.29 24.45 13.39
N VAL A 424 -9.77 25.64 13.71
CA VAL A 424 -9.47 26.03 15.09
C VAL A 424 -10.75 26.10 15.93
N GLU A 425 -11.84 26.62 15.38
CA GLU A 425 -13.15 26.64 16.05
C GLU A 425 -13.65 25.22 16.34
N ALA A 426 -13.61 24.33 15.34
CA ALA A 426 -14.00 22.92 15.51
C ALA A 426 -13.11 22.18 16.52
N GLU A 427 -11.80 22.43 16.53
CA GLU A 427 -10.88 21.86 17.51
C GLU A 427 -11.19 22.34 18.94
N GLN A 428 -11.57 23.62 19.11
CA GLN A 428 -11.98 24.16 20.40
C GLN A 428 -13.31 23.56 20.90
N GLU A 429 -14.29 23.38 20.02
CA GLU A 429 -15.55 22.71 20.35
C GLU A 429 -15.32 21.24 20.74
N LEU A 430 -14.47 20.52 19.98
CA LEU A 430 -14.12 19.15 20.31
C LEU A 430 -13.44 19.05 21.68
N GLN A 431 -12.52 19.97 21.99
CA GLN A 431 -11.88 20.02 23.31
C GLN A 431 -12.88 20.28 24.44
N ARG A 432 -13.87 21.16 24.23
CA ARG A 432 -14.96 21.39 25.19
C ARG A 432 -15.77 20.12 25.42
N ILE A 433 -16.27 19.49 24.36
CA ILE A 433 -17.07 18.26 24.44
C ILE A 433 -16.28 17.14 25.14
N GLN A 434 -15.00 16.97 24.82
CA GLN A 434 -14.14 15.99 25.51
C GLN A 434 -13.97 16.30 27.00
N SER A 435 -13.84 17.57 27.37
CA SER A 435 -13.73 17.96 28.78
C SER A 435 -15.02 17.73 29.56
N GLU A 436 -16.19 17.92 28.91
CA GLU A 436 -17.50 17.66 29.48
C GLU A 436 -17.73 16.16 29.63
N ALA A 437 -17.48 15.36 28.59
CA ALA A 437 -17.59 13.90 28.64
C ALA A 437 -16.71 13.29 29.74
N LYS A 438 -15.46 13.77 29.89
CA LYS A 438 -14.57 13.33 30.97
C LYS A 438 -15.11 13.66 32.37
N ARG A 439 -15.77 14.80 32.54
CA ARG A 439 -16.42 15.16 33.81
C ARG A 439 -17.63 14.26 34.08
N GLU A 440 -18.46 14.03 33.07
CA GLU A 440 -19.62 13.14 33.20
C GLU A 440 -19.20 11.70 33.54
N GLU A 441 -18.16 11.17 32.87
CA GLU A 441 -17.58 9.87 33.20
C GLU A 441 -17.08 9.84 34.65
N HIS A 442 -16.35 10.87 35.09
CA HIS A 442 -15.88 10.97 36.47
C HIS A 442 -17.04 11.00 37.48
N ASP A 443 -18.08 11.77 37.22
CA ASP A 443 -19.27 11.87 38.07
C ASP A 443 -20.06 10.55 38.12
N VAL A 444 -20.10 9.80 37.02
CA VAL A 444 -20.72 8.46 36.98
C VAL A 444 -19.87 7.47 37.79
N VAL A 445 -18.55 7.48 37.63
CA VAL A 445 -17.64 6.62 38.40
C VAL A 445 -17.78 6.90 39.89
N MET A 446 -17.76 8.17 40.31
CA MET A 446 -17.94 8.55 41.72
C MET A 446 -19.28 8.05 42.28
N ARG A 447 -20.38 8.20 41.54
CA ARG A 447 -21.70 7.67 41.94
C ARG A 447 -21.71 6.15 42.06
N LEU A 448 -21.02 5.44 41.16
CA LEU A 448 -20.90 3.99 41.22
C LEU A 448 -20.04 3.54 42.42
N GLU A 449 -18.94 4.24 42.71
CA GLU A 449 -18.10 3.96 43.87
C GLU A 449 -18.85 4.17 45.20
N GLU A 450 -19.62 5.24 45.33
CA GLU A 450 -20.49 5.45 46.51
C GLU A 450 -21.55 4.36 46.65
N ARG A 451 -22.14 3.93 45.53
CA ARG A 451 -23.11 2.82 45.53
C ARG A 451 -22.47 1.48 45.89
N LEU A 452 -21.22 1.23 45.46
CA LEU A 452 -20.46 0.06 45.88
C LEU A 452 -20.12 0.11 47.37
N ARG A 453 -19.74 1.27 47.91
CA ARG A 453 -19.50 1.43 49.35
C ARG A 453 -20.74 1.12 50.19
N THR A 454 -21.88 1.71 49.84
CA THR A 454 -23.15 1.47 50.56
C THR A 454 -23.60 0.01 50.48
N LEU A 455 -23.40 -0.65 49.34
CA LEU A 455 -23.66 -2.10 49.19
C LEU A 455 -22.68 -2.95 50.02
N ALA A 456 -21.41 -2.56 50.12
CA ALA A 456 -20.44 -3.24 50.95
C ALA A 456 -20.79 -3.11 52.44
N GLU A 457 -21.17 -1.92 52.90
CA GLU A 457 -21.65 -1.69 54.27
C GLU A 457 -22.89 -2.52 54.58
N ALA A 458 -23.85 -2.59 53.65
CA ALA A 458 -25.05 -3.43 53.80
C ALA A 458 -24.71 -4.92 53.86
N ARG A 459 -23.77 -5.39 53.01
CA ARG A 459 -23.28 -6.77 53.03
C ARG A 459 -22.64 -7.10 54.37
N ASP A 460 -21.76 -6.23 54.86
CA ASP A 460 -21.04 -6.46 56.12
C ASP A 460 -22.02 -6.47 57.31
N ALA A 461 -23.03 -5.60 57.31
CA ALA A 461 -24.11 -5.61 58.30
C ALA A 461 -24.93 -6.93 58.25
N LEU A 462 -25.27 -7.42 57.06
CA LEU A 462 -25.96 -8.71 56.89
C LEU A 462 -25.08 -9.88 57.36
N GLN A 463 -23.78 -9.82 57.13
CA GLN A 463 -22.85 -10.85 57.56
C GLN A 463 -22.69 -10.88 59.09
N VAL A 464 -22.73 -9.72 59.75
CA VAL A 464 -22.81 -9.63 61.22
C VAL A 464 -24.14 -10.17 61.75
N GLN A 465 -25.25 -9.96 61.05
CA GLN A 465 -26.53 -10.55 61.43
C GLN A 465 -26.53 -12.07 61.26
N LEU A 466 -25.94 -12.59 60.19
CA LEU A 466 -25.81 -14.02 59.94
C LEU A 466 -24.97 -14.70 61.02
N SER A 467 -23.80 -14.14 61.37
CA SER A 467 -22.95 -14.70 62.43
C SER A 467 -23.62 -14.68 63.80
N ARG A 468 -24.42 -13.65 64.10
CA ARG A 468 -25.27 -13.63 65.31
C ARG A 468 -26.34 -14.72 65.28
N GLN A 469 -27.00 -14.94 64.15
CA GLN A 469 -27.96 -16.02 64.01
C GLN A 469 -27.31 -17.39 64.16
N GLU A 470 -26.14 -17.61 63.57
CA GLU A 470 -25.35 -18.83 63.75
C GLU A 470 -25.01 -19.07 65.22
N GLN A 471 -24.56 -18.05 65.95
CA GLN A 471 -24.31 -18.15 67.39
C GLN A 471 -25.57 -18.53 68.16
N VAL A 472 -26.71 -17.87 67.91
CA VAL A 472 -27.98 -18.19 68.58
C VAL A 472 -28.43 -19.62 68.25
N THR A 473 -28.28 -20.06 67.00
CA THR A 473 -28.59 -21.46 66.64
C THR A 473 -27.66 -22.45 67.35
N GLY A 474 -26.38 -22.12 67.51
CA GLY A 474 -25.44 -22.91 68.30
C GLY A 474 -25.83 -23.00 69.78
N GLU A 475 -26.26 -21.89 70.39
CA GLU A 475 -26.75 -21.84 71.77
C GLU A 475 -28.02 -22.69 71.94
N VAL A 476 -28.96 -22.61 71.00
CA VAL A 476 -30.19 -23.44 71.00
C VAL A 476 -29.85 -24.92 70.78
N GLN A 477 -28.89 -25.24 69.92
CA GLN A 477 -28.41 -26.62 69.72
C GLN A 477 -27.73 -27.17 70.99
N ALA A 478 -26.92 -26.36 71.68
CA ALA A 478 -26.32 -26.75 72.95
C ALA A 478 -27.39 -26.95 74.05
N HIS A 479 -28.40 -26.07 74.10
CA HIS A 479 -29.48 -26.16 75.07
C HIS A 479 -30.37 -27.39 74.82
N THR A 480 -30.69 -27.70 73.56
CA THR A 480 -31.44 -28.91 73.19
C THR A 480 -30.63 -30.18 73.47
N ALA A 481 -29.32 -30.19 73.24
CA ALA A 481 -28.45 -31.29 73.64
C ALA A 481 -28.42 -31.49 75.16
N CYS A 482 -28.40 -30.41 75.94
CA CYS A 482 -28.47 -30.45 77.40
C CYS A 482 -29.80 -31.06 77.89
N LEU A 483 -30.93 -30.57 77.36
CA LEU A 483 -32.26 -31.12 77.67
C LEU A 483 -32.41 -32.58 77.25
N ALA A 484 -31.78 -33.00 76.15
CA ALA A 484 -31.74 -34.40 75.73
C ALA A 484 -30.95 -35.27 76.73
N ALA A 485 -29.81 -34.77 77.24
CA ALA A 485 -29.04 -35.45 78.28
C ALA A 485 -29.81 -35.56 79.60
N ASP A 486 -30.50 -34.49 80.01
CA ASP A 486 -31.37 -34.50 81.20
C ASP A 486 -32.54 -35.47 81.05
N ASN A 487 -33.18 -35.52 79.88
CA ASN A 487 -34.24 -36.49 79.58
C ASN A 487 -33.71 -37.93 79.60
N ALA A 488 -32.51 -38.18 79.09
CA ALA A 488 -31.87 -39.49 79.17
C ALA A 488 -31.57 -39.89 80.64
N ALA A 489 -31.07 -38.96 81.45
CA ALA A 489 -30.82 -39.17 82.87
C ALA A 489 -32.12 -39.45 83.65
N LEU A 490 -33.19 -38.73 83.35
CA LEU A 490 -34.53 -39.00 83.90
C LEU A 490 -35.06 -40.37 83.45
N GLY A 491 -34.84 -40.77 82.20
CA GLY A 491 -35.18 -42.11 81.71
C GLY A 491 -34.44 -43.23 82.47
N ILE A 492 -33.16 -43.03 82.78
CA ILE A 492 -32.38 -43.97 83.62
C ILE A 492 -32.93 -44.01 85.05
N LYS A 493 -33.28 -42.86 85.64
CA LYS A 493 -33.90 -42.84 86.98
C LYS A 493 -35.26 -43.54 87.00
N LEU A 494 -36.07 -43.38 85.96
CA LEU A 494 -37.40 -43.98 85.85
C LEU A 494 -37.31 -45.50 85.64
N THR A 495 -36.34 -45.97 84.86
CA THR A 495 -36.09 -47.41 84.70
C THR A 495 -35.54 -48.06 85.98
N ASN A 496 -34.70 -47.37 86.74
CA ASN A 496 -34.23 -47.85 88.04
C ASN A 496 -35.36 -47.87 89.08
N ALA A 497 -36.20 -46.83 89.14
CA ALA A 497 -37.38 -46.81 90.01
C ALA A 497 -38.38 -47.92 89.64
N ASN A 498 -38.57 -48.20 88.36
CA ASN A 498 -39.39 -49.32 87.91
C ASN A 498 -38.78 -50.68 88.30
N LYS A 499 -37.45 -50.85 88.25
CA LYS A 499 -36.79 -52.06 88.75
C LYS A 499 -36.96 -52.24 90.25
N GLU A 500 -36.85 -51.17 91.04
CA GLU A 500 -37.10 -51.22 92.48
C GLU A 500 -38.57 -51.54 92.81
N LEU A 501 -39.51 -50.98 92.05
CA LEU A 501 -40.94 -51.28 92.19
C LEU A 501 -41.23 -52.76 91.85
N MET A 502 -40.66 -53.28 90.76
CA MET A 502 -40.78 -54.69 90.37
C MET A 502 -40.17 -55.61 91.43
N GLY A 503 -39.00 -55.25 91.99
CA GLY A 503 -38.38 -56.01 93.08
C GLY A 503 -39.25 -56.03 94.35
N LYS A 504 -39.90 -54.91 94.70
CA LYS A 504 -40.86 -54.86 95.81
C LYS A 504 -42.14 -55.64 95.51
N GLN A 505 -42.61 -55.64 94.27
CA GLN A 505 -43.75 -56.46 93.85
C GLN A 505 -43.43 -57.96 93.89
N GLU A 506 -42.22 -58.38 93.52
CA GLU A 506 -41.76 -59.76 93.66
C GLU A 506 -41.63 -60.20 95.13
N GLN A 507 -41.13 -59.33 96.00
CA GLN A 507 -41.09 -59.59 97.45
C GLN A 507 -42.50 -59.70 98.04
N ALA A 508 -43.42 -58.82 97.67
CA ALA A 508 -44.82 -58.91 98.10
C ALA A 508 -45.51 -60.18 97.56
N MET A 509 -45.22 -60.59 96.32
CA MET A 509 -45.71 -61.85 95.75
C MET A 509 -45.16 -63.08 96.50
N LEU A 510 -43.91 -63.05 96.93
CA LEU A 510 -43.31 -64.12 97.75
C LEU A 510 -43.93 -64.20 99.15
N GLU A 511 -44.22 -63.06 99.79
CA GLU A 511 -44.94 -63.05 101.06
C GLU A 511 -46.39 -63.52 100.90
N VAL A 512 -47.10 -63.07 99.87
CA VAL A 512 -48.48 -63.51 99.57
C VAL A 512 -48.52 -65.00 99.25
N THR A 513 -47.54 -65.54 98.52
CA THR A 513 -47.47 -66.99 98.26
C THR A 513 -47.14 -67.81 99.51
N LYS A 514 -46.28 -67.30 100.40
CA LYS A 514 -46.01 -67.93 101.71
C LYS A 514 -47.26 -67.96 102.59
N VAL A 515 -47.97 -66.84 102.71
CA VAL A 515 -49.25 -66.75 103.45
C VAL A 515 -50.32 -67.64 102.81
N ARG A 516 -50.36 -67.73 101.47
CA ARG A 516 -51.29 -68.62 100.75
C ARG A 516 -50.99 -70.11 101.00
N LEU A 517 -49.72 -70.50 101.14
CA LEU A 517 -49.32 -71.87 101.46
C LEU A 517 -49.68 -72.24 102.91
N GLU A 518 -49.46 -71.33 103.86
CA GLU A 518 -49.87 -71.48 105.26
C GLU A 518 -51.40 -71.57 105.39
N LEU A 519 -52.15 -70.77 104.64
CA LEU A 519 -53.61 -70.85 104.56
C LEU A 519 -54.09 -72.15 103.89
N GLN A 520 -53.43 -72.64 102.84
CA GLN A 520 -53.76 -73.93 102.22
C GLN A 520 -53.51 -75.12 103.16
N GLN A 521 -52.43 -75.10 103.95
CA GLN A 521 -52.20 -76.11 104.99
C GLN A 521 -53.24 -76.03 106.11
N ARG A 522 -53.67 -74.82 106.49
CA ARG A 522 -54.76 -74.61 107.48
C ARG A 522 -56.10 -75.11 106.95
N ILE A 523 -56.42 -74.87 105.67
CA ILE A 523 -57.63 -75.36 105.00
C ILE A 523 -57.61 -76.89 104.90
N GLY A 524 -56.47 -77.50 104.56
CA GLY A 524 -56.34 -78.97 104.56
C GLY A 524 -56.53 -79.58 105.95
N HIS A 525 -56.03 -78.93 107.00
CA HIS A 525 -56.25 -79.35 108.39
C HIS A 525 -57.73 -79.23 108.80
N LEU A 526 -58.39 -78.12 108.44
CA LEU A 526 -59.80 -77.89 108.74
C LEU A 526 -60.75 -78.79 107.93
N GLN A 527 -60.38 -79.18 106.70
CA GLN A 527 -61.15 -80.14 105.89
C GLN A 527 -61.00 -81.59 106.41
N ALA A 528 -59.85 -81.95 107.00
CA ALA A 528 -59.68 -83.22 107.71
C ALA A 528 -60.45 -83.26 109.04
N GLU A 529 -60.64 -82.12 109.71
CA GLU A 529 -61.51 -82.00 110.88
C GLU A 529 -63.00 -82.04 110.51
N LEU A 530 -63.39 -81.43 109.37
CA LEU A 530 -64.77 -81.47 108.87
C LEU A 530 -65.21 -82.88 108.48
N THR A 531 -64.35 -83.65 107.81
CA THR A 531 -64.63 -85.07 107.48
C THR A 531 -64.66 -85.98 108.72
N LYS A 532 -63.96 -85.62 109.81
CA LYS A 532 -64.14 -86.24 111.13
C LYS A 532 -65.45 -85.84 111.80
N GLN A 533 -65.93 -84.61 111.59
CA GLN A 533 -67.22 -84.13 112.10
C GLN A 533 -68.41 -84.76 111.36
N GLU A 534 -68.34 -84.93 110.04
CA GLU A 534 -69.37 -85.64 109.26
C GLU A 534 -69.51 -87.12 109.69
N GLY A 535 -68.41 -87.79 110.01
CA GLY A 535 -68.43 -89.14 110.60
C GLY A 535 -68.93 -89.21 112.05
N LEU A 536 -68.97 -88.08 112.77
CA LEU A 536 -69.62 -87.97 114.08
C LEU A 536 -71.12 -87.66 113.94
N GLU A 537 -71.52 -86.90 112.93
CA GLU A 537 -72.94 -86.63 112.63
C GLU A 537 -73.68 -87.90 112.18
N GLU A 538 -73.07 -88.80 111.41
CA GLU A 538 -73.67 -90.12 111.12
C GLU A 538 -73.83 -90.98 112.38
N LYS A 539 -72.88 -90.94 113.31
CA LYS A 539 -72.97 -91.65 114.60
C LYS A 539 -74.04 -91.03 115.51
N VAL A 540 -74.17 -89.71 115.52
CA VAL A 540 -75.23 -88.99 116.25
C VAL A 540 -76.61 -89.31 115.64
N ALA A 541 -76.76 -89.35 114.32
CA ALA A 541 -78.03 -89.71 113.67
C ALA A 541 -78.47 -91.15 113.96
N ILE A 542 -77.53 -92.10 114.05
CA ILE A 542 -77.81 -93.48 114.44
C ILE A 542 -78.19 -93.57 115.93
N LEU A 543 -77.48 -92.85 116.81
CA LEU A 543 -77.80 -92.78 118.24
C LEU A 543 -79.12 -92.06 118.53
N GLU A 544 -79.49 -91.03 117.76
CA GLU A 544 -80.78 -90.34 117.88
C GLU A 544 -81.95 -91.23 117.42
N ARG A 545 -81.76 -92.08 116.40
CA ARG A 545 -82.76 -93.10 116.03
C ARG A 545 -82.92 -94.16 117.11
N GLN A 546 -81.83 -94.60 117.74
CA GLN A 546 -81.89 -95.53 118.87
C GLN A 546 -82.55 -94.90 120.11
N LEU A 547 -82.24 -93.64 120.42
CA LEU A 547 -82.88 -92.87 121.49
C LEU A 547 -84.37 -92.61 121.24
N LYS A 548 -84.80 -92.35 120.00
CA LYS A 548 -86.23 -92.23 119.67
C LYS A 548 -87.00 -93.54 119.84
N ILE A 549 -86.39 -94.69 119.52
CA ILE A 549 -86.99 -96.01 119.75
C ILE A 549 -87.04 -96.33 121.24
N GLN A 550 -85.96 -96.07 121.98
CA GLN A 550 -85.93 -96.25 123.44
C GLN A 550 -86.88 -95.29 124.17
N ALA A 551 -87.02 -94.04 123.72
CA ALA A 551 -87.96 -93.09 124.29
C ALA A 551 -89.43 -93.48 124.01
N ARG A 552 -89.74 -94.08 122.84
CA ARG A 552 -91.06 -94.68 122.60
C ARG A 552 -91.32 -95.86 123.52
N ASN A 553 -90.37 -96.80 123.61
CA ASN A 553 -90.51 -97.96 124.49
C ASN A 553 -90.62 -97.54 125.97
N HIS A 554 -89.88 -96.52 126.42
CA HIS A 554 -90.02 -95.98 127.78
C HIS A 554 -91.32 -95.21 127.99
N ARG A 555 -91.88 -94.56 126.96
CA ARG A 555 -93.19 -93.89 127.05
C ARG A 555 -94.33 -94.90 127.17
N ASP A 556 -94.25 -96.00 126.42
CA ASP A 556 -95.24 -97.08 126.50
C ASP A 556 -95.14 -97.83 127.84
N LEU A 557 -93.91 -98.07 128.32
CA LEU A 557 -93.69 -98.64 129.66
C LEU A 557 -94.12 -97.69 130.79
N LEU A 558 -93.93 -96.38 130.63
CA LEU A 558 -94.40 -95.37 131.59
C LEU A 558 -95.92 -95.31 131.62
N LEU A 559 -96.62 -95.42 130.48
CA LEU A 559 -98.08 -95.48 130.45
C LEU A 559 -98.62 -96.76 131.10
N GLU A 560 -97.96 -97.91 130.91
CA GLU A 560 -98.31 -99.14 131.65
C GLU A 560 -98.05 -99.01 133.16
N ARG A 561 -96.95 -98.37 133.55
CA ARG A 561 -96.62 -98.13 134.97
C ARG A 561 -97.53 -97.06 135.60
N GLU A 562 -97.92 -96.02 134.88
CA GLU A 562 -98.89 -95.01 135.34
C GLU A 562 -100.28 -95.64 135.51
N ALA A 563 -100.70 -96.54 134.61
CA ALA A 563 -101.93 -97.32 134.79
C ALA A 563 -101.85 -98.23 136.03
N GLN A 564 -100.71 -98.90 136.28
CA GLN A 564 -100.49 -99.69 137.50
C GLN A 564 -100.45 -98.82 138.76
N ILE A 565 -99.89 -97.61 138.69
CA ILE A 565 -99.84 -96.67 139.83
C ILE A 565 -101.24 -96.14 140.15
N GLU A 566 -102.07 -95.83 139.16
CA GLU A 566 -103.47 -95.45 139.43
C GLU A 566 -104.30 -96.61 139.98
N GLN A 567 -104.07 -97.85 139.53
CA GLN A 567 -104.69 -99.03 140.11
C GLN A 567 -104.27 -99.23 141.58
N LEU A 568 -102.98 -99.10 141.90
CA LEU A 568 -102.46 -99.17 143.27
C LEU A 568 -102.91 -98.01 144.16
N LYS A 569 -103.16 -96.81 143.61
CA LYS A 569 -103.73 -95.68 144.36
C LYS A 569 -105.20 -95.90 144.73
N VAL A 570 -105.97 -96.61 143.90
CA VAL A 570 -107.35 -97.00 144.24
C VAL A 570 -107.33 -98.03 145.38
N GLU A 571 -106.47 -99.04 145.31
CA GLU A 571 -106.27 -100.02 146.39
C GLU A 571 -105.74 -99.37 147.69
N LEU A 572 -104.85 -98.38 147.58
CA LEU A 572 -104.34 -97.63 148.74
C LEU A 572 -105.45 -96.78 149.39
N ARG A 573 -106.36 -96.18 148.61
CA ARG A 573 -107.51 -95.43 149.14
C ARG A 573 -108.50 -96.33 149.87
N GLU A 574 -108.70 -97.57 149.42
CA GLU A 574 -109.51 -98.56 150.13
C GLU A 574 -108.82 -98.98 151.45
N CYS A 575 -107.50 -99.19 151.41
CA CYS A 575 -106.69 -99.56 152.57
C CYS A 575 -106.58 -98.42 153.62
N GLU A 576 -106.54 -97.15 153.19
CA GLU A 576 -106.57 -95.98 154.08
C GLU A 576 -107.94 -95.79 154.76
N VAL A 577 -109.05 -96.12 154.09
CA VAL A 577 -110.39 -96.12 154.69
C VAL A 577 -110.52 -97.21 155.75
N GLU A 578 -109.93 -98.38 155.54
CA GLU A 578 -109.86 -99.45 156.55
C GLU A 578 -108.95 -99.08 157.74
N ALA A 579 -107.81 -98.43 157.49
CA ALA A 579 -106.92 -97.94 158.55
C ALA A 579 -107.55 -96.83 159.40
N CYS A 580 -108.39 -95.97 158.80
CA CYS A 580 -109.16 -94.96 159.54
C CYS A 580 -110.23 -95.60 160.46
N ARG A 581 -110.91 -96.66 160.00
CA ARG A 581 -111.85 -97.41 160.85
C ARG A 581 -111.14 -98.12 162.01
N ALA A 582 -109.98 -98.71 161.77
CA ALA A 582 -109.17 -99.36 162.81
C ALA A 582 -108.70 -98.36 163.89
N ARG A 583 -108.27 -97.15 163.50
CA ARG A 583 -107.86 -96.09 164.45
C ARG A 583 -109.01 -95.57 165.31
N ASP A 584 -110.22 -95.45 164.76
CA ASP A 584 -111.41 -95.03 165.52
C ASP A 584 -111.91 -96.10 166.50
N ASP A 585 -111.71 -97.39 166.19
CA ASP A 585 -111.99 -98.50 167.10
C ASP A 585 -110.94 -98.62 168.22
N GLU A 586 -109.68 -98.29 167.94
CA GLU A 586 -108.60 -98.23 168.92
C GLU A 586 -108.77 -97.05 169.90
N ALA A 587 -109.20 -95.89 169.40
CA ALA A 587 -109.57 -94.74 170.22
C ALA A 587 -110.78 -95.02 171.13
N ARG A 588 -111.74 -95.85 170.69
CA ARG A 588 -112.84 -96.34 171.53
C ARG A 588 -112.37 -97.34 172.59
N ARG A 589 -111.49 -98.29 172.25
CA ARG A 589 -110.94 -99.27 173.21
C ARG A 589 -110.11 -98.61 174.32
N ALA A 590 -109.33 -97.59 174.01
CA ALA A 590 -108.57 -96.86 175.01
C ALA A 590 -109.46 -96.05 175.98
N ARG A 591 -110.55 -95.44 175.49
CA ARG A 591 -111.55 -94.77 176.35
C ARG A 591 -112.27 -95.75 177.28
N VAL A 592 -112.48 -96.99 176.85
CA VAL A 592 -113.04 -98.07 177.72
C VAL A 592 -112.04 -98.50 178.79
N LEU A 593 -110.73 -98.57 178.47
CA LEU A 593 -109.67 -98.82 179.46
C LEU A 593 -109.51 -97.69 180.49
N GLN A 594 -109.73 -96.44 180.09
CA GLN A 594 -109.80 -95.32 181.04
C GLN A 594 -111.10 -95.33 181.87
N SER A 595 -112.24 -95.77 181.33
CA SER A 595 -113.46 -95.98 182.12
C SER A 595 -113.30 -97.11 183.16
N ALA A 596 -112.39 -98.05 182.92
CA ALA A 596 -111.99 -99.09 183.87
C ALA A 596 -111.05 -98.57 184.99
N MET A 597 -110.61 -97.30 184.94
CA MET A 597 -110.11 -96.59 186.15
C MET A 597 -111.09 -96.74 187.31
N ALA A 598 -112.39 -96.68 187.05
CA ALA A 598 -113.26 -96.21 188.12
C ALA A 598 -113.83 -97.33 189.02
N SER A 599 -113.75 -98.59 188.59
CA SER A 599 -114.49 -99.68 189.23
C SER A 599 -113.68 -100.52 190.23
N PHE A 600 -112.36 -100.70 190.04
CA PHE A 600 -111.59 -101.61 190.90
C PHE A 600 -111.01 -100.94 192.16
N LEU A 601 -111.10 -99.60 192.24
CA LEU A 601 -110.79 -98.84 193.47
C LEU A 601 -111.95 -98.81 194.49
N ARG A 602 -113.05 -99.57 194.30
CA ARG A 602 -114.23 -99.50 195.20
C ARG A 602 -114.69 -100.80 195.84
N SER A 603 -113.97 -101.91 195.70
CA SER A 603 -114.28 -103.14 196.43
C SER A 603 -113.02 -103.93 196.75
N MET A 604 -112.40 -103.65 197.90
CA MET A 604 -111.98 -104.65 198.91
C MET A 604 -111.20 -103.96 200.05
N PRO A 605 -111.33 -104.42 201.31
CA PRO A 605 -111.20 -103.59 202.49
C PRO A 605 -109.87 -103.74 203.24
N THR A 606 -109.54 -102.68 203.98
CA THR A 606 -108.51 -102.49 205.01
C THR A 606 -107.91 -103.73 205.67
N ALA A 607 -106.57 -103.79 205.74
CA ALA A 607 -105.82 -104.08 206.98
C ALA A 607 -104.30 -103.93 206.78
N SER A 608 -103.74 -102.95 207.49
CA SER A 608 -102.47 -102.98 208.26
C SER A 608 -101.26 -103.84 207.84
N GLN A 609 -100.12 -103.14 207.92
CA GLN A 609 -98.82 -103.55 208.50
C GLN A 609 -97.80 -104.37 207.68
N ASP A 610 -96.56 -103.93 207.92
CA ASP A 610 -95.28 -104.65 207.97
C ASP A 610 -94.35 -104.79 206.76
N GLU A 611 -93.08 -104.75 207.17
CA GLU A 611 -91.79 -104.45 206.54
C GLU A 611 -91.25 -105.56 205.61
N GLY A 612 -90.38 -105.17 204.66
CA GLY A 612 -89.63 -106.07 203.77
C GLY A 612 -89.58 -105.60 202.33
#